data_AF-A0A5P8AVB7-F1
#
_entry.id   AF-A0A5P8AVB7-F1
#
_cell.length_a   1.000
_cell.length_b   1.000
_cell.length_c   1.000
_cell.angle_alpha   90.00
_cell.angle_beta   90.00
_cell.angle_gamma   90.00
#
_symmetry.space_group_name_H-M   'P 1'
#
loop_
_entity.id
_entity.type
_entity.pdbx_description
1 polymer ?
#
loop_
_entity_poly.entity_id
_entity_poly.type
_entity_poly.pdbx_seq_one_letter_code
_entity_poly.pdbx_strand_id
1 'polypeptide(L)'
;MNKKTYDDYALYFREGRLNDSQIAKELGVSRVNVGKMRRKWESLQNNPNYITSTSKLTISEDTFNNMLARSLEVETHANRLKNQVEIEKNKIALTFLSSFNQYCQLELQDDVTRANKLHN
;
A
#
# COMPACT_ATOMS: atom_id res chain seq x y z
N MET A 1 -5.79 33.58 -21.26
CA MET A 1 -4.34 33.66 -21.50
C MET A 1 -3.73 32.30 -21.12
N ASN A 2 -3.38 31.47 -22.10
CA ASN A 2 -2.85 30.12 -21.85
C ASN A 2 -1.47 30.23 -21.19
N LYS A 3 -1.32 29.67 -19.98
CA LYS A 3 -0.02 29.59 -19.31
C LYS A 3 0.88 28.65 -20.12
N LYS A 4 2.05 29.14 -20.54
CA LYS A 4 3.07 28.31 -21.19
C LYS A 4 3.66 27.35 -20.18
N THR A 5 3.70 26.08 -20.55
CA THR A 5 4.25 24.98 -19.76
C THR A 5 5.75 24.89 -19.96
N TYR A 6 6.44 24.17 -19.09
CA TYR A 6 7.89 23.93 -19.21
C TYR A 6 8.26 23.26 -20.54
N ASP A 7 7.40 22.36 -21.03
CA ASP A 7 7.64 21.60 -22.26
C ASP A 7 7.60 22.50 -23.51
N ASP A 8 6.78 23.56 -23.49
CA ASP A 8 6.75 24.57 -24.55
C ASP A 8 8.11 25.28 -24.71
N TYR A 9 8.88 25.45 -23.63
CA TYR A 9 10.23 26.04 -23.67
C TYR A 9 11.29 25.01 -24.05
N ALA A 10 11.17 23.79 -23.51
CA ALA A 10 12.10 22.69 -23.72
C ALA A 10 12.30 22.34 -25.20
N LEU A 11 11.23 22.43 -26.00
CA LEU A 11 11.28 22.20 -27.45
C LEU A 11 12.30 23.11 -28.14
N TYR A 12 12.21 24.43 -27.90
CA TYR A 12 13.13 25.41 -28.49
C TYR A 12 14.57 25.27 -27.98
N PHE A 13 14.75 24.91 -26.71
CA PHE A 13 16.09 24.70 -26.15
C PHE A 13 16.77 23.47 -26.74
N ARG A 14 16.02 22.41 -27.04
CA ARG A 14 16.52 21.20 -27.71
C ARG A 14 16.88 21.46 -29.17
N GLU A 15 16.07 22.24 -29.88
CA GLU A 15 16.34 22.58 -31.29
C GLU A 15 17.57 23.48 -31.47
N GLY A 16 17.83 24.38 -30.51
CA GLY A 16 19.04 25.23 -30.50
C GLY A 16 19.12 26.29 -31.61
N ARG A 17 18.08 26.42 -32.44
CA ARG A 17 18.05 27.31 -33.60
C ARG A 17 17.69 28.76 -33.26
N LEU A 18 17.03 28.99 -32.13
CA LEU A 18 16.53 30.30 -31.72
C LEU A 18 17.23 30.80 -30.45
N ASN A 19 17.53 32.10 -30.43
CA ASN A 19 18.02 32.78 -29.24
C ASN A 19 16.85 33.15 -28.29
N ASP A 20 17.15 33.48 -27.04
CA ASP A 20 16.14 33.77 -26.01
C ASP A 20 15.16 34.89 -26.38
N SER A 21 15.60 35.85 -27.21
CA SER A 21 14.74 36.94 -27.65
C SER A 21 13.72 36.48 -28.69
N GLN A 22 14.11 35.56 -29.57
CA GLN A 22 13.22 34.95 -30.56
C GLN A 22 12.21 34.02 -29.88
N ILE A 23 12.67 33.20 -28.95
CA ILE A 23 11.80 32.30 -28.15
C ILE A 23 10.78 33.12 -27.33
N ALA A 24 11.21 34.24 -26.73
CA ALA A 24 10.33 35.12 -25.99
C ALA A 24 9.20 35.70 -26.86
N LYS A 25 9.54 36.11 -28.09
CA LYS A 25 8.57 36.62 -29.06
C LYS A 25 7.59 35.54 -29.50
N GLU A 26 8.08 34.34 -29.77
CA GLU A 26 7.29 33.20 -30.24
C GLU A 26 6.31 32.70 -29.16
N LEU A 27 6.78 32.62 -27.91
CA LEU A 27 5.97 32.16 -26.79
C LEU A 27 5.10 33.25 -26.16
N GLY A 28 5.26 34.52 -26.57
CA GLY A 28 4.54 35.66 -26.01
C GLY A 28 4.87 35.92 -24.53
N VAL A 29 6.14 35.74 -24.15
CA VAL A 29 6.61 35.86 -22.76
C VAL A 29 7.84 36.77 -22.64
N SER A 30 8.20 37.16 -21.42
CA SER A 30 9.42 37.96 -21.22
C SER A 30 10.69 37.14 -21.47
N ARG A 31 11.70 37.80 -22.05
CA ARG A 31 13.05 37.21 -22.22
C ARG A 31 13.65 36.72 -20.89
N VAL A 32 13.34 37.41 -19.79
CA VAL A 32 13.75 37.01 -18.43
C VAL A 32 13.14 35.65 -18.06
N ASN A 33 11.89 35.38 -18.43
CA ASN A 33 11.25 34.10 -18.18
C ASN A 33 11.90 32.97 -18.98
N VAL A 34 12.22 33.23 -20.25
CA VAL A 34 12.96 32.28 -21.10
C VAL A 34 14.32 31.94 -20.47
N GLY A 35 15.09 32.96 -20.04
CA GLY A 35 16.39 32.74 -19.40
C GLY A 35 16.32 31.98 -18.07
N LYS A 36 15.21 32.09 -17.31
CA LYS A 36 14.97 31.26 -16.12
C LYS A 36 14.73 29.80 -16.51
N MET A 37 13.92 29.56 -17.55
CA MET A 37 13.61 28.22 -18.03
C MET A 37 14.83 27.54 -18.67
N ARG A 38 15.69 28.29 -19.37
CA ARG A 38 16.94 27.79 -19.96
C ARG A 38 17.91 27.27 -18.90
N ARG A 39 18.15 28.08 -17.86
CA ARG A 39 19.01 27.67 -16.73
C ARG A 39 18.46 26.43 -16.03
N LYS A 40 17.14 26.35 -15.86
CA LYS A 40 16.48 25.14 -15.35
C LYS A 40 16.76 23.96 -16.29
N TRP A 41 16.49 24.09 -17.58
CA TRP A 41 16.75 23.05 -18.58
C TRP A 41 18.20 22.53 -18.59
N GLU A 42 19.18 23.43 -18.61
CA GLU A 42 20.61 23.09 -18.57
C GLU A 42 20.99 22.37 -17.27
N SER A 43 20.46 22.81 -16.12
CA SER A 43 20.71 22.13 -14.83
C SER A 43 20.15 20.70 -14.77
N LEU A 44 19.09 20.43 -15.54
CA LEU A 44 18.43 19.13 -15.58
C LEU A 44 19.09 18.17 -16.57
N GLN A 45 19.70 18.67 -17.66
CA GLN A 45 20.50 17.87 -18.57
C GLN A 45 21.80 17.37 -17.94
N ASN A 46 22.38 18.16 -17.02
CA ASN A 46 23.64 17.84 -16.35
C ASN A 46 23.48 16.99 -15.08
N ASN A 47 22.26 16.60 -14.71
CA ASN A 47 21.99 15.81 -13.51
C ASN A 47 21.59 14.37 -13.88
N PRO A 48 22.47 13.36 -13.70
CA PRO A 48 22.14 11.96 -13.99
C PRO A 48 21.00 11.40 -13.11
N ASN A 49 20.65 12.08 -12.02
CA ASN A 49 19.57 11.71 -11.09
C ASN A 49 18.30 12.55 -11.27
N TYR A 50 18.15 13.33 -12.35
CA TYR A 50 16.88 14.03 -12.58
C TYR A 50 15.80 13.07 -13.10
N ILE A 51 15.18 12.38 -12.16
CA ILE A 51 13.91 11.70 -12.35
C ILE A 51 12.88 12.81 -12.52
N THR A 52 12.44 13.06 -13.76
CA THR A 52 11.24 13.87 -13.99
C THR A 52 10.12 13.34 -13.09
N SER A 53 9.32 14.19 -12.45
CA SER A 53 8.14 13.75 -11.69
C SER A 53 7.09 13.03 -12.57
N THR A 54 7.35 12.90 -13.87
CA THR A 54 6.63 12.13 -14.88
C THR A 54 7.39 10.89 -15.35
N SER A 55 8.47 10.49 -14.68
CA SER A 55 9.18 9.24 -14.97
C SER A 55 8.23 8.10 -14.63
N LYS A 56 7.44 7.70 -15.64
CA LYS A 56 6.47 6.64 -15.54
C LYS A 56 7.24 5.38 -15.17
N LEU A 57 7.20 5.00 -13.90
CA LEU A 57 7.77 3.77 -13.40
C LEU A 57 6.97 2.62 -14.04
N THR A 58 7.44 2.12 -15.18
CA THR A 58 6.85 0.97 -15.86
C THR A 58 7.46 -0.29 -15.28
N ILE A 59 6.67 -1.01 -14.48
CA ILE A 59 6.98 -2.40 -14.11
C ILE A 59 6.62 -3.32 -15.29
N SER A 60 7.37 -4.39 -15.50
CA SER A 60 6.99 -5.40 -16.49
C SER A 60 5.73 -6.14 -16.02
N GLU A 61 4.93 -6.61 -16.98
CA GLU A 61 3.75 -7.42 -16.71
C GLU A 61 4.08 -8.66 -15.87
N ASP A 62 5.18 -9.35 -16.16
CA ASP A 62 5.64 -10.51 -15.39
C ASP A 62 5.94 -10.14 -13.93
N THR A 63 6.56 -8.98 -13.69
CA THR A 63 6.86 -8.52 -12.34
C THR A 63 5.57 -8.23 -11.58
N PHE A 64 4.60 -7.61 -12.24
CA PHE A 64 3.28 -7.37 -11.67
C PHE A 64 2.54 -8.69 -11.33
N ASN A 65 2.48 -9.62 -12.28
CA ASN A 65 1.82 -10.92 -12.10
C ASN A 65 2.45 -11.73 -10.97
N ASN A 66 3.78 -11.73 -10.86
CA ASN A 66 4.49 -12.38 -9.76
C ASN A 66 4.18 -11.74 -8.40
N MET A 67 4.12 -10.40 -8.33
CA MET A 67 3.72 -9.70 -7.10
C MET A 67 2.28 -10.04 -6.71
N LEU A 68 1.37 -10.09 -7.68
CA LEU A 68 -0.03 -10.43 -7.46
C LEU A 68 -0.19 -11.88 -6.98
N ALA A 69 0.46 -12.84 -7.65
CA ALA A 69 0.43 -14.25 -7.26
C ALA A 69 0.95 -14.46 -5.84
N ARG A 70 2.10 -13.85 -5.51
CA ARG A 70 2.66 -13.92 -4.16
C ARG A 70 1.74 -13.29 -3.11
N SER A 71 1.10 -12.16 -3.44
CA SER A 71 0.15 -11.52 -2.52
C SER A 71 -1.06 -12.43 -2.25
N LEU A 72 -1.60 -13.06 -3.30
CA LEU A 72 -2.74 -13.97 -3.20
C LEU A 72 -2.40 -15.23 -2.39
N GLU A 73 -1.20 -15.79 -2.58
CA GLU A 73 -0.73 -16.95 -1.81
C GLU A 73 -0.61 -16.62 -0.31
N VAL A 74 -0.02 -15.48 0.02
CA VAL A 74 0.12 -15.01 1.41
C VAL A 74 -1.25 -14.80 2.05
N GLU A 75 -2.18 -14.16 1.34
CA GLU A 75 -3.55 -13.95 1.82
C GLU A 75 -4.29 -15.28 2.04
N THR A 76 -4.19 -16.21 1.08
CA THR A 76 -4.79 -17.54 1.18
C THR A 76 -4.24 -18.30 2.39
N HIS A 77 -2.92 -18.22 2.61
CA HIS A 77 -2.28 -18.86 3.75
C HIS A 77 -2.73 -18.24 5.09
N ALA A 78 -2.80 -16.92 5.17
CA ALA A 78 -3.28 -16.20 6.35
C ALA A 78 -4.74 -16.55 6.68
N ASN A 79 -5.61 -16.59 5.68
CA ASN A 79 -7.01 -16.98 5.86
C ASN A 79 -7.14 -18.44 6.33
N ARG A 80 -6.32 -19.35 5.80
CA ARG A 80 -6.29 -20.74 6.26
C ARG A 80 -5.89 -20.84 7.74
N LEU A 81 -4.83 -20.13 8.13
CA LEU A 81 -4.37 -20.09 9.53
C LEU A 81 -5.44 -19.49 10.45
N LYS A 82 -6.08 -18.39 10.04
CA LYS A 82 -7.17 -17.78 10.80
C LYS A 82 -8.31 -18.77 11.05
N ASN A 83 -8.71 -19.52 10.03
CA ASN A 83 -9.74 -20.56 10.16
C ASN A 83 -9.31 -21.69 11.09
N GLN A 84 -8.05 -22.14 11.03
CA GLN A 84 -7.52 -23.15 11.94
C GLN A 84 -7.55 -22.69 13.40
N VAL A 85 -7.12 -21.45 13.66
CA VAL A 85 -7.16 -20.86 15.01
C VAL A 85 -8.59 -20.80 15.54
N GLU A 86 -9.56 -20.40 14.70
CA GLU A 86 -10.96 -20.33 15.11
C GLU A 86 -11.53 -21.72 15.46
N ILE A 87 -11.18 -22.75 14.68
CA ILE A 87 -11.57 -24.14 14.96
C ILE A 87 -11.00 -24.61 16.31
N GLU A 88 -9.71 -24.40 16.55
CA GLU A 88 -9.09 -24.82 17.81
C GLU A 88 -9.64 -24.04 19.01
N LYS A 89 -9.91 -22.74 18.86
CA LYS A 89 -10.60 -21.94 19.88
C LYS A 89 -11.97 -22.54 20.23
N ASN A 90 -12.74 -22.92 19.22
CA ASN A 90 -14.06 -23.53 19.43
C ASN A 90 -13.96 -24.90 20.10
N LYS A 91 -12.97 -25.73 19.74
CA LYS A 91 -12.71 -27.01 20.42
C LYS A 91 -12.38 -26.82 21.90
N ILE A 92 -11.53 -25.84 22.22
CA ILE A 92 -11.19 -25.51 23.61
C ILE A 92 -12.43 -25.07 24.38
N ALA A 93 -13.24 -24.18 23.81
CA ALA A 93 -14.47 -23.71 24.43
C ALA A 93 -15.46 -24.85 24.71
N LEU A 94 -15.65 -25.75 23.74
CA LEU A 94 -16.52 -26.93 23.90
C LEU A 94 -15.99 -27.89 24.97
N THR A 95 -14.68 -28.13 24.98
CA THR A 95 -14.03 -28.98 25.99
C THR A 95 -14.20 -28.39 27.38
N PHE A 96 -13.99 -27.08 27.53
CA PHE A 96 -14.21 -26.37 28.77
C PHE A 96 -15.65 -26.49 29.25
N LEU A 97 -16.63 -26.20 28.39
CA LEU A 97 -18.05 -26.29 28.75
C LEU A 97 -18.44 -27.71 29.17
N SER A 98 -17.96 -28.74 28.46
CA SER A 98 -18.22 -30.13 28.81
C SER A 98 -17.65 -30.49 30.18
N SER A 99 -16.38 -30.16 30.42
CA SER A 99 -15.71 -30.43 31.71
C SER A 99 -16.35 -29.67 32.86
N PHE A 100 -16.71 -28.40 32.63
CA PHE A 100 -17.39 -27.57 33.62
C PHE A 100 -18.77 -28.13 33.98
N ASN A 101 -19.56 -28.52 32.97
CA ASN A 101 -20.87 -29.13 33.21
C ASN A 101 -20.76 -30.45 34.00
N GLN A 102 -19.77 -31.28 33.67
CA GLN A 102 -19.51 -32.51 34.41
C GLN A 102 -19.11 -32.22 35.86
N TYR A 103 -18.26 -31.23 36.09
CA TYR A 103 -17.88 -30.80 37.44
C TYR A 103 -19.11 -30.37 38.25
N CYS A 104 -19.97 -29.52 37.70
CA CYS A 104 -21.20 -29.08 38.38
C CYS A 104 -22.13 -30.25 38.73
N GLN A 105 -22.26 -31.25 37.85
CA GLN A 105 -23.06 -32.43 38.13
C GLN A 105 -22.52 -33.25 39.30
N LEU A 106 -21.19 -33.41 39.38
CA LEU A 106 -20.54 -34.13 40.48
C LEU A 106 -20.67 -33.38 41.81
N GLU A 107 -20.44 -32.07 41.80
CA GLU A 107 -20.58 -31.22 43.00
C GLU A 107 -22.02 -31.28 43.55
N LEU A 108 -23.02 -31.14 42.66
CA LEU A 108 -24.43 -31.25 43.04
C LEU A 108 -24.76 -32.63 43.63
N GLN A 109 -24.21 -33.70 43.05
CA GLN A 109 -24.42 -35.06 43.55
C GLN A 109 -23.80 -35.27 44.94
N ASP A 110 -22.62 -34.69 45.19
CA ASP A 110 -21.99 -34.73 46.50
C ASP A 110 -22.83 -33.97 47.54
N ASP A 111 -23.29 -32.76 47.20
CA ASP A 111 -24.17 -31.96 48.06
C ASP A 111 -25.46 -32.69 48.43
N VAL A 112 -26.13 -33.31 47.46
CA VAL A 112 -27.34 -34.14 47.70
C VAL A 112 -27.00 -35.31 48.61
N THR A 113 -25.86 -35.97 48.39
CA THR A 113 -25.42 -37.11 49.22
C THR A 113 -25.15 -36.67 50.66
N ARG A 114 -24.52 -35.51 50.86
CA ARG A 114 -24.25 -34.94 52.19
C ARG A 114 -25.53 -34.52 52.90
N ALA A 115 -26.47 -33.90 52.19
CA ALA A 115 -27.77 -33.53 52.75
C ALA A 115 -28.57 -34.76 53.23
N ASN A 116 -28.61 -35.83 52.43
CA ASN A 116 -29.29 -37.07 52.80
C ASN A 116 -28.68 -37.77 54.02
N LYS A 117 -27.36 -37.66 54.22
CA LYS A 117 -26.67 -38.18 55.42
C LYS A 117 -26.96 -37.39 56.69
N LEU A 118 -27.38 -36.13 56.57
CA LEU A 118 -27.74 -35.28 57.71
C LEU A 118 -29.20 -35.45 58.16
N HIS A 119 -30.03 -36.09 57.33
CA HIS A 119 -31.47 -36.26 57.58
C HIS A 119 -31.83 -37.66 58.11
N ASN A 120 -30.88 -38.60 58.10
CA ASN A 120 -30.97 -39.93 58.71
C ASN A 120 -30.03 -40.02 59.92
#